data_AF-A0A9X3ZUL2-F1
#
_entry.id   AF-A0A9X3ZUL2-F1
#
_cell.length_a   1.000
_cell.length_b   1.000
_cell.length_c   1.000
_cell.angle_alpha   90.00
_cell.angle_beta   90.00
_cell.angle_gamma   90.00
#
_symmetry.space_group_name_H-M   'P 1'
#
loop_
_entity.id
_entity.type
_entity.pdbx_description
1 polymer ?
#
loop_
_entity_poly.entity_id
_entity_poly.type
_entity_poly.pdbx_seq_one_letter_code
_entity_poly.pdbx_strand_id
1 'polypeptide(L)' 'MNILVCNVPQAPCPPDQQALLTFTQVEDFAALGITPEVVLAAYVFGASSVVVWWFLGYCIALAIKAVSKA' A
#
# COMPACT_ATOMS: atom_id res chain seq x y z
N MET A 1 20.05 12.99 2.02
CA MET A 1 19.29 12.31 3.09
C MET A 1 19.80 10.87 3.12
N ASN A 2 20.50 10.43 4.15
CA ASN A 2 21.02 9.06 4.19
C ASN A 2 20.05 8.20 5.00
N ILE A 3 19.58 7.09 4.44
CA ILE A 3 18.75 6.13 5.14
C ILE A 3 19.64 5.00 5.68
N LEU A 4 19.63 4.81 7.00
CA LEU A 4 20.30 3.69 7.65
C LEU A 4 19.35 2.49 7.57
N VAL A 5 19.68 1.51 6.74
CA VAL A 5 18.95 0.24 6.67
C VAL A 5 19.77 -0.87 7.30
N CYS A 6 19.08 -1.79 7.96
CA CYS A 6 19.71 -2.90 8.65
C CYS A 6 19.76 -4.11 7.71
N ASN A 7 20.94 -4.69 7.52
CA ASN A 7 21.15 -5.82 6.62
C ASN A 7 20.53 -7.15 7.14
N VAL A 8 19.98 -7.15 8.36
CA VAL A 8 19.40 -8.32 9.03
C VAL A 8 18.05 -7.91 9.62
N PRO A 9 16.98 -8.73 9.49
CA PRO A 9 15.65 -8.46 10.05
C PRO A 9 15.65 -8.66 11.57
N GLN A 10 16.30 -7.75 12.30
CA GLN A 10 16.33 -7.72 13.76
C GLN A 10 16.10 -6.30 14.26
N ALA A 11 15.18 -6.14 15.20
CA ALA A 11 14.95 -4.89 15.93
C ALA A 11 15.28 -5.13 17.41
N PRO A 12 16.22 -4.39 18.04
CA PRO A 12 16.97 -3.24 17.54
C PRO A 12 18.23 -3.61 16.73
N CYS A 13 18.58 -2.78 15.75
CA CYS A 13 19.74 -3.03 14.89
C CYS A 13 21.07 -2.72 15.60
N PRO A 14 22.03 -3.66 15.65
CA PRO A 14 23.35 -3.42 16.23
C PRO A 14 24.17 -2.41 15.39
N PRO A 15 24.98 -1.55 16.03
CA PRO A 15 25.66 -0.42 15.37
C PRO A 15 26.67 -0.86 14.30
N ASP A 16 27.22 -2.07 14.39
CA ASP A 16 28.16 -2.64 13.41
C ASP A 16 27.51 -3.07 12.09
N GLN A 17 26.17 -3.11 12.00
CA GLN A 17 25.44 -3.60 10.83
C GLN A 17 24.60 -2.51 10.14
N GLN A 18 24.86 -1.25 10.48
CA GLN A 18 24.22 -0.09 9.87
C GLN A 18 24.97 0.28 8.58
N ALA A 19 24.45 -0.14 7.43
CA ALA A 19 25.00 0.25 6.14
C ALA A 19 24.36 1.57 5.68
N LEU A 20 25.18 2.58 5.37
CA LEU A 20 24.71 3.78 4.67
C LEU A 20 24.50 3.44 3.19
N LEU A 21 23.24 3.30 2.77
CA LEU A 21 22.90 3.21 1.35
C LEU A 21 22.63 4.61 0.79
N THR A 22 23.39 4.99 -0.24
CA THR A 22 23.14 6.19 -1.05
C THR A 22 22.07 5.90 -2.12
N PHE A 23 21.24 6.90 -2.42
CA PHE A 23 20.06 6.79 -3.31
C PHE A 23 20.31 6.31 -4.75
N THR A 24 21.56 6.13 -5.16
CA THR A 24 21.93 5.52 -6.44
C THR A 24 21.87 3.99 -6.40
N GLN A 25 21.71 3.39 -5.22
CA GLN A 25 21.64 1.94 -4.98
C GLN A 25 20.19 1.47 -4.70
N VAL A 26 19.19 2.29 -5.06
CA VAL A 26 17.75 2.02 -4.97
C VAL A 26 17.31 1.18 -6.18
N GLU A 27 18.14 0.22 -6.60
CA GLU A 27 17.74 -0.84 -7.53
C GLU A 27 17.08 -2.00 -6.79
N ASP A 28 17.25 -2.06 -5.46
CA ASP A 28 16.67 -3.10 -4.61
C ASP A 28 15.45 -2.57 -3.82
N PHE A 29 14.30 -2.49 -4.49
CA PHE A 29 13.02 -2.09 -3.89
C PHE A 29 12.62 -2.97 -2.69
N ALA A 30 13.18 -4.17 -2.57
CA ALA A 30 12.95 -5.06 -1.43
C ALA A 30 13.62 -4.52 -0.15
N ALA A 31 14.78 -3.86 -0.25
CA ALA A 31 15.45 -3.21 0.88
C ALA A 31 14.67 -2.00 1.43
N LEU A 32 13.77 -1.41 0.63
CA LEU A 32 12.85 -0.36 1.06
C LEU A 32 11.50 -0.88 1.59
N GLY A 33 11.32 -2.21 1.66
CA GLY A 33 10.06 -2.83 2.04
C GLY A 33 8.97 -2.73 0.98
N ILE A 34 9.30 -2.28 -0.23
CA ILE A 34 8.39 -2.32 -1.39
C ILE A 34 8.51 -3.72 -1.99
N THR A 35 7.87 -4.67 -1.31
CA THR A 35 7.75 -6.04 -1.82
C THR A 35 6.56 -6.13 -2.78
N PRO A 36 6.53 -7.09 -3.72
CA PRO A 36 5.43 -7.27 -4.67
C PRO A 36 4.06 -7.42 -4.00
N GLU A 37 4.02 -7.99 -2.78
CA GLU A 37 2.81 -8.18 -2.00
C GLU A 37 2.22 -6.83 -1.55
N VAL A 38 3.06 -5.86 -1.18
CA VAL A 38 2.62 -4.52 -0.75
C VAL A 38 2.07 -3.73 -1.94
N VAL A 39 2.69 -3.88 -3.11
CA VAL A 39 2.21 -3.26 -4.36
C VAL A 39 0.87 -3.83 -4.78
N LEU A 40 0.72 -5.15 -4.71
CA LEU A 40 -0.55 -5.82 -4.99
C LEU A 40 -1.64 -5.39 -4.01
N ALA A 41 -1.33 -5.33 -2.71
CA ALA A 41 -2.27 -4.88 -1.69
C ALA A 41 -2.73 -3.44 -1.92
N ALA A 42 -1.81 -2.53 -2.26
CA ALA A 42 -2.13 -1.13 -2.58
C ALA A 42 -3.03 -1.03 -3.82
N TYR A 43 -2.73 -1.80 -4.87
CA TYR A 43 -3.55 -1.85 -6.08
C TYR A 43 -4.96 -2.40 -5.81
N VAL A 44 -5.06 -3.51 -5.08
CA VAL A 44 -6.34 -4.14 -4.72
C VAL A 44 -7.16 -3.22 -3.83
N PHE A 45 -6.54 -2.51 -2.88
CA PHE A 45 -7.22 -1.52 -2.05
C PHE A 45 -7.78 -0.36 -2.89
N GLY A 46 -6.98 0.18 -3.82
CA GLY A 46 -7.44 1.21 -4.75
C GLY A 46 -8.61 0.75 -5.61
N ALA A 47 -8.48 -0.40 -6.28
CA ALA A 47 -9.51 -0.94 -7.15
C ALA A 47 -10.81 -1.28 -6.39
N SER A 48 -10.70 -1.91 -5.22
CA SER A 48 -11.85 -2.27 -4.39
C SER A 48 -12.59 -1.03 -3.87
N SER A 49 -11.88 0.03 -3.49
CA SER A 49 -12.50 1.27 -3.02
C SER A 49 -13.43 1.88 -4.08
N VAL A 50 -12.99 1.95 -5.34
CA VAL A 50 -13.77 2.52 -6.44
C VAL A 50 -15.04 1.72 -6.68
N VAL A 51 -14.94 0.39 -6.71
CA VAL A 51 -16.09 -0.51 -6.91
C VAL A 51 -17.10 -0.36 -5.77
N VAL A 52 -16.63 -0.29 -4.51
CA VAL A 52 -17.51 -0.13 -3.35
C VAL A 52 -18.27 1.18 -3.41
N TRP A 53 -17.61 2.31 -3.69
CA TRP A 53 -18.27 3.61 -3.77
C TRP A 53 -19.26 3.70 -4.94
N TRP A 54 -18.90 3.13 -6.09
CA TRP A 54 -19.81 3.04 -7.23
C TRP A 54 -21.05 2.21 -6.90
N PHE A 55 -20.87 1.03 -6.29
CA PHE A 55 -21.97 0.15 -5.93
C PHE A 55 -22.87 0.76 -4.85
N LEU A 56 -22.29 1.47 -3.88
CA LEU A 56 -23.04 2.21 -2.87
C LEU A 56 -23.97 3.24 -3.52
N GLY A 57 -23.45 4.05 -4.46
CA GLY A 57 -24.25 5.01 -5.22
C GLY A 57 -25.36 4.35 -6.04
N TYR A 58 -25.07 3.22 -6.67
CA TYR A 58 -26.05 2.43 -7.41
C TYR A 58 -27.18 1.91 -6.51
N CYS A 59 -26.86 1.36 -5.33
CA CYS A 59 -27.83 0.90 -4.35
C CYS A 59 -28.73 2.03 -3.84
N ILE A 60 -28.17 3.21 -3.57
CA ILE A 60 -28.94 4.38 -3.16
C ILE A 60 -29.92 4.80 -4.26
N ALA A 61 -29.47 4.85 -5.51
CA ALA A 61 -30.34 5.20 -6.64
C ALA A 61 -31.48 4.19 -6.84
N LEU A 62 -31.20 2.89 -6.70
CA LEU A 62 -32.22 1.85 -6.74
C LEU A 62 -33.23 1.99 -5.59
N ALA A 63 -32.75 2.23 -4.37
CA ALA A 63 -33.62 2.42 -3.21
C ALA A 63 -34.57 3.62 -3.40
N ILE A 64 -34.05 4.75 -3.89
CA ILE A 64 -34.87 5.94 -4.19
C ILE A 64 -35.94 5.62 -5.24
N LYS A 65 -35.57 4.95 -6.33
CA LYS A 65 -36.53 4.58 -7.38
C LYS A 65 -37.57 3.56 -6.91
N ALA A 66 -37.18 2.63 -6.04
CA ALA A 66 -38.10 1.66 -5.46
C ALA A 66 -39.14 2.34 -4.56
N VAL A 67 -38.71 3.26 -3.71
CA VAL A 67 -39.61 4.03 -2.82
C VAL A 67 -40.47 5.01 -3.62
N SER A 68 -39.93 5.68 -4.65
CA SER A 68 -40.68 6.64 -5.47
C SER A 68 -41.71 6.00 -6.41
N LYS A 69 -41.69 4.68 -6.58
CA LYS A 69 -42.63 3.94 -7.45
C LYS A 69 -43.73 3.21 -6.64
N ALA A 70 -43.57 3.11 -5.32
CA ALA A 70 -44.62 2.69 -4.40
C ALA A 70 -45.55 3.87 -4.08
#